data_AF-A0A0B2UYK1-F1
#
_entry.id   AF-A0A0B2UYK1-F1
#
_cell.length_a   1.000
_cell.length_b   1.000
_cell.length_c   1.000
_cell.angle_alpha   90.00
_cell.angle_beta   90.00
_cell.angle_gamma   90.00
#
_symmetry.space_group_name_H-M   'P 1'
#
loop_
_entity.id
_entity.type
_entity.pdbx_description
1 polymer ?
#
loop_
_entity_poly.entity_id
_entity_poly.type
_entity_poly.pdbx_seq_one_letter_code
_entity_poly.pdbx_strand_id
1 'polypeptide(L)'
;RAKIFNTTVVKTMTYGSETWCLMKSEKEGLAEAERAMERRMMLRISLRDHITNDKIRNETKVADVNEECWRNKLRWAGRVARMHDNRWTKKIYQWYPRDIKRPPGRP
;
A
#
# COMPACT_ATOMS: atom_id res chain seq x y z
N ARG A 1 11.63 -13.24 -13.31
CA ARG A 1 10.64 -12.20 -13.66
C ARG A 1 9.98 -11.60 -12.42
N ALA A 2 9.43 -12.41 -11.52
CA ALA A 2 8.85 -11.98 -10.24
C ALA A 2 9.75 -11.04 -9.42
N LYS A 3 11.03 -11.40 -9.25
CA LYS A 3 12.00 -10.57 -8.51
C LYS A 3 12.11 -9.15 -9.04
N ILE A 4 12.21 -8.99 -10.37
CA ILE A 4 12.33 -7.67 -11.01
C ILE A 4 11.06 -6.87 -10.77
N PHE A 5 9.88 -7.47 -10.98
CA PHE A 5 8.59 -6.83 -10.75
C PHE A 5 8.43 -6.36 -9.28
N ASN A 6 8.80 -7.21 -8.33
CA ASN A 6 8.76 -6.88 -6.90
C ASN A 6 9.72 -5.74 -6.54
N THR A 7 10.90 -5.68 -7.17
CA THR A 7 11.89 -4.63 -6.88
C THR A 7 11.60 -3.30 -7.58
N THR A 8 10.91 -3.31 -8.73
CA THR A 8 10.62 -2.11 -9.51
C THR A 8 9.17 -1.69 -9.33
N VAL A 9 8.24 -2.43 -9.94
CA VAL A 9 6.80 -2.08 -10.02
C VAL A 9 6.15 -2.01 -8.64
N VAL A 10 6.33 -3.04 -7.80
CA VAL A 10 5.72 -3.04 -6.45
C VAL A 10 6.31 -1.92 -5.59
N LYS A 11 7.62 -1.64 -5.70
CA LYS A 11 8.25 -0.56 -4.94
C LYS A 11 7.83 0.82 -5.40
N THR A 12 7.69 1.06 -6.71
CA THR A 12 7.20 2.34 -7.22
C THR A 12 5.72 2.54 -6.90
N MET A 13 4.91 1.50 -7.06
CA MET A 13 3.47 1.55 -6.78
C MET A 13 3.16 1.73 -5.29
N THR A 14 4.02 1.25 -4.39
CA THR A 14 3.86 1.41 -2.92
C THR A 14 4.62 2.62 -2.36
N TYR A 15 5.24 3.43 -3.23
CA TYR A 15 5.97 4.61 -2.80
C TYR A 15 5.03 5.60 -2.10
N GLY A 16 5.36 5.97 -0.86
CA GLY A 16 4.52 6.87 -0.06
C GLY A 16 3.33 6.19 0.63
N SER A 17 3.19 4.86 0.55
CA SER A 17 2.12 4.11 1.25
C SER A 17 2.08 4.31 2.78
N GLU A 18 3.17 4.82 3.37
CA GLU A 18 3.27 5.19 4.77
C GLU A 18 2.29 6.32 5.17
N THR A 19 1.98 7.23 4.23
CA THR A 19 1.09 8.39 4.48
C THR A 19 -0.34 8.17 4.01
N TRP A 20 -0.63 7.07 3.30
CA TRP A 20 -1.95 6.82 2.74
C TRP A 20 -2.98 6.37 3.79
N CYS A 21 -4.18 6.92 3.66
CA CYS A 21 -5.37 6.50 4.41
C CYS A 21 -6.22 5.55 3.57
N LEU A 22 -5.67 4.38 3.23
CA LEU A 22 -6.30 3.42 2.32
C LEU A 22 -7.67 2.93 2.81
N MET A 23 -8.71 3.34 2.11
CA MET A 23 -10.07 2.81 2.20
C MET A 23 -10.19 1.46 1.48
N LYS A 24 -11.29 0.74 1.70
CA LYS A 24 -11.51 -0.58 1.09
C LYS A 24 -11.49 -0.51 -0.45
N SER A 25 -12.17 0.47 -1.04
CA SER A 25 -12.21 0.69 -2.49
C SER A 25 -10.83 0.98 -3.09
N GLU A 26 -9.99 1.74 -2.39
CA GLU A 26 -8.64 2.04 -2.84
C GLU A 26 -7.74 0.80 -2.83
N LYS A 27 -7.89 -0.07 -1.81
CA LYS A 27 -7.18 -1.35 -1.75
C LYS A 27 -7.60 -2.30 -2.86
N GLU A 28 -8.89 -2.31 -3.20
CA GLU A 28 -9.43 -3.08 -4.32
C GLU A 28 -8.86 -2.56 -5.64
N GLY A 29 -8.83 -1.24 -5.84
CA GLY A 29 -8.21 -0.63 -7.02
C GLY A 29 -6.72 -0.92 -7.17
N LEU A 30 -5.96 -0.91 -6.06
CA LEU A 30 -4.54 -1.31 -6.08
C LEU A 30 -4.38 -2.78 -6.49
N ALA A 31 -5.21 -3.68 -5.95
CA ALA A 31 -5.17 -5.10 -6.31
C ALA A 31 -5.58 -5.34 -7.77
N GLU A 32 -6.54 -4.59 -8.30
CA GLU A 32 -6.93 -4.65 -9.72
C GLU A 32 -5.80 -4.19 -10.64
N ALA A 33 -5.14 -3.08 -10.30
CA ALA A 33 -3.99 -2.58 -11.05
C ALA A 33 -2.81 -3.57 -11.04
N GLU A 34 -2.49 -4.15 -9.89
CA GLU A 34 -1.48 -5.23 -9.76
C GLU A 34 -1.82 -6.40 -10.70
N ARG A 35 -3.06 -6.91 -10.63
CA ARG A 35 -3.52 -8.04 -11.46
C ARG A 35 -3.49 -7.73 -12.95
N ALA A 36 -3.84 -6.50 -13.34
CA ALA A 36 -3.79 -6.07 -14.74
C ALA A 36 -2.34 -6.05 -15.25
N MET A 37 -1.41 -5.53 -14.46
CA MET A 37 0.01 -5.50 -14.78
C MET A 37 0.63 -6.91 -14.84
N GLU A 38 0.32 -7.80 -13.90
CA GLU A 38 0.78 -9.19 -13.93
C GLU A 38 0.35 -9.90 -15.21
N ARG A 39 -0.94 -9.81 -15.56
CA ARG A 39 -1.49 -10.40 -16.80
C ARG A 39 -0.77 -9.89 -18.03
N ARG A 40 -0.66 -8.56 -18.18
CA ARG A 40 -0.16 -7.96 -19.41
C ARG A 40 1.37 -8.03 -19.53
N MET A 41 2.09 -7.72 -18.46
CA MET A 41 3.53 -7.53 -18.48
C MET A 41 4.32 -8.81 -18.23
N MET A 42 3.82 -9.70 -17.36
CA MET A 42 4.56 -10.93 -17.00
C MET A 42 4.17 -12.13 -17.86
N LEU A 43 2.86 -12.34 -18.03
CA LEU A 43 2.31 -13.53 -18.66
C LEU A 43 1.86 -13.29 -20.12
N ARG A 44 1.61 -12.03 -20.52
CA ARG A 44 1.05 -11.65 -21.83
C ARG A 44 -0.31 -12.29 -22.13
N ILE A 45 -1.11 -12.46 -21.09
CA ILE A 45 -2.42 -13.12 -21.14
C ILE A 45 -3.54 -12.06 -21.16
N SER A 46 -4.63 -12.38 -21.85
CA SER A 46 -5.83 -11.55 -21.93
C SER A 46 -6.93 -12.06 -20.99
N LEU A 47 -7.94 -11.23 -20.72
CA LEU A 47 -9.12 -11.68 -19.97
C LEU A 47 -9.95 -12.74 -20.72
N ARG A 48 -9.77 -12.86 -22.04
CA ARG A 48 -10.46 -13.85 -22.88
C ARG A 48 -9.93 -15.26 -22.68
N ASP A 49 -8.76 -15.40 -22.09
CA ASP A 49 -8.16 -16.70 -21.81
C ASP A 49 -8.80 -17.37 -20.57
N HIS A 50 -9.73 -16.68 -19.89
CA HIS A 50 -10.51 -17.17 -18.75
C HIS A 50 -9.66 -17.79 -17.63
N ILE A 51 -8.42 -17.31 -17.47
CA ILE A 51 -7.51 -17.79 -16.44
C ILE A 51 -7.84 -17.14 -15.10
N THR A 52 -7.99 -17.96 -14.07
CA THR A 52 -8.25 -17.52 -12.70
C THR A 52 -7.08 -16.75 -12.10
N ASN A 53 -7.40 -15.77 -11.25
CA ASN A 53 -6.39 -14.96 -10.57
C ASN A 53 -5.47 -15.81 -9.68
N ASP A 54 -5.99 -16.88 -9.08
CA ASP A 54 -5.21 -17.76 -8.21
C ASP A 54 -4.14 -18.52 -8.99
N LYS A 55 -4.45 -18.96 -10.21
CA LYS A 55 -3.48 -19.59 -11.10
C LYS A 55 -2.36 -18.62 -11.48
N ILE A 56 -2.72 -17.38 -11.81
CA ILE A 56 -1.76 -16.31 -12.11
C ILE A 56 -0.84 -16.06 -10.91
N ARG A 57 -1.39 -15.90 -9.71
CA ARG A 57 -0.60 -15.66 -8.49
C ARG A 57 0.35 -16.80 -8.13
N ASN A 58 -0.11 -18.05 -8.27
CA ASN A 58 0.71 -19.22 -8.01
C ASN A 58 1.92 -19.30 -8.97
N GLU A 59 1.73 -18.84 -10.21
CA GLU A 59 2.76 -18.83 -11.24
C GLU A 59 3.71 -17.62 -11.14
N THR A 60 3.18 -16.42 -10.88
CA THR A 60 3.95 -15.17 -10.82
C THR A 60 4.69 -15.01 -9.49
N LYS A 61 4.15 -15.49 -8.36
CA LYS A 61 4.72 -15.34 -7.01
C LYS A 61 5.13 -13.89 -6.70
N VAL A 62 4.34 -12.94 -7.20
CA VAL A 62 4.50 -11.50 -6.95
C VAL A 62 4.07 -11.18 -5.53
N ALA A 63 4.70 -10.17 -4.93
CA ALA A 63 4.33 -9.70 -3.60
C ALA A 63 3.03 -8.87 -3.68
N ASP A 64 2.07 -9.20 -2.81
CA ASP A 64 0.80 -8.47 -2.72
C ASP A 64 1.06 -7.00 -2.36
N VAL A 65 0.52 -6.09 -3.18
CA VAL A 65 0.74 -4.65 -3.00
C VAL A 65 0.08 -4.13 -1.73
N ASN A 66 -1.09 -4.64 -1.36
CA ASN A 66 -1.77 -4.24 -0.13
C ASN A 66 -0.97 -4.68 1.11
N GLU A 67 -0.38 -5.87 1.08
CA GLU A 67 0.50 -6.32 2.15
C GLU A 67 1.77 -5.47 2.26
N GLU A 68 2.37 -5.08 1.14
CA GLU A 68 3.56 -4.22 1.15
C GLU A 68 3.23 -2.80 1.63
N CYS A 69 2.08 -2.24 1.23
CA CYS A 69 1.56 -0.99 1.78
C CYS A 69 1.40 -1.07 3.31
N TRP A 70 0.78 -2.15 3.80
CA TRP A 70 0.61 -2.36 5.24
C TRP A 70 1.95 -2.50 5.96
N ARG A 71 2.89 -3.25 5.38
CA ARG A 71 4.23 -3.44 5.91
C ARG A 71 5.01 -2.12 5.99
N ASN A 72 4.92 -1.27 4.96
CA ASN A 72 5.54 0.05 4.97
C ASN A 72 4.94 0.93 6.08
N LYS A 73 3.61 0.93 6.22
CA LYS A 73 2.92 1.65 7.30
C LYS A 73 3.37 1.19 8.69
N LEU A 74 3.51 -0.12 8.92
CA LEU A 74 4.03 -0.67 10.17
C LEU A 74 5.51 -0.31 10.40
N ARG A 75 6.34 -0.36 9.34
CA ARG A 75 7.75 0.06 9.42
C ARG A 75 7.88 1.52 9.82
N TRP A 76 7.07 2.40 9.22
CA TRP A 76 7.02 3.81 9.56
C TRP A 76 6.55 4.03 11.00
N ALA A 77 5.46 3.37 11.41
CA ALA A 77 4.96 3.44 12.79
C ALA A 77 6.03 3.00 13.80
N GLY A 78 6.72 1.90 13.52
CA GLY A 78 7.85 1.43 14.33
C GLY A 78 9.01 2.43 14.35
N ARG A 79 9.29 3.10 13.22
CA ARG A 79 10.29 4.17 13.16
C ARG A 79 9.92 5.32 14.09
N VAL A 80 8.68 5.79 14.04
CA VAL A 80 8.16 6.85 14.92
C VAL A 80 8.19 6.42 16.39
N ALA A 81 7.82 5.18 16.71
CA ALA A 81 7.84 4.66 18.08
C ALA A 81 9.24 4.65 18.70
N ARG A 82 10.29 4.41 17.89
CA ARG A 82 11.70 4.41 18.33
C ARG A 82 12.36 5.80 18.31
N MET A 83 11.68 6.83 17.81
CA MET A 83 12.18 8.21 17.88
C MET A 83 12.19 8.67 19.34
N HIS A 84 13.38 8.95 19.86
CA HIS A 84 13.62 9.49 21.19
C HIS A 84 13.84 11.01 21.17
N ASP A 85 13.89 11.62 19.98
CA ASP A 85 14.12 13.04 19.79
C ASP A 85 12.83 13.86 19.76
N ASN A 86 12.98 15.18 19.94
CA ASN A 86 11.87 16.14 20.03
C ASN A 86 11.35 16.59 18.64
N ARG A 87 11.46 15.73 17.62
CA ARG A 87 11.10 16.05 16.23
C ARG A 87 9.59 16.27 16.08
N TRP A 88 9.25 17.17 15.16
CA TRP A 88 7.87 17.47 14.80
C TRP A 88 7.05 16.24 14.41
N THR A 89 7.65 15.25 13.75
CA THR A 89 6.96 14.01 13.35
C THR A 89 6.31 13.30 14.53
N LYS A 90 7.05 13.10 15.63
CA LYS A 90 6.53 12.44 16.84
C LYS A 90 5.52 13.34 17.56
N LYS A 91 5.81 14.63 17.66
CA LYS A 91 4.89 15.61 18.26
C LYS A 91 3.55 15.64 17.56
N ILE A 92 3.53 15.81 16.24
CA ILE A 92 2.31 15.86 15.42
C ILE A 92 1.55 14.54 15.50
N TYR A 93 2.25 13.41 15.45
CA TYR A 93 1.59 12.10 15.54
C TYR A 93 0.94 11.85 16.92
N GLN A 94 1.62 12.22 18.01
CA GLN A 94 1.08 12.09 19.38
C GLN A 94 0.10 13.21 19.73
N TRP A 95 0.06 14.28 18.94
CA TRP A 95 -0.78 15.43 19.21
C TRP A 95 -2.24 15.02 19.05
N TYR A 96 -2.95 15.05 20.18
CA TYR A 96 -4.38 14.86 20.24
C TYR A 96 -4.97 15.96 21.12
N PRO A 97 -5.77 16.89 20.56
CA PRO A 97 -6.38 17.95 21.35
C PRO A 97 -7.52 17.37 22.19
N ARG A 98 -7.21 16.85 23.39
CA ARG A 98 -8.22 16.34 24.34
C ARG A 98 -9.07 17.47 24.92
N ASP A 99 -8.46 18.65 25.09
CA ASP A 99 -9.06 19.76 25.81
C ASP A 99 -9.77 20.77 24.88
N ILE A 100 -9.72 20.55 23.57
CA ILE A 100 -10.29 21.47 22.57
C ILE A 100 -11.30 20.72 21.71
N LYS A 101 -12.57 21.11 21.82
CA LYS A 101 -13.63 20.62 20.95
C LYS A 101 -13.46 21.26 19.56
N ARG A 102 -13.30 20.45 18.51
CA ARG A 102 -13.29 20.98 17.13
C ARG A 102 -14.61 21.73 16.88
N PRO A 103 -14.57 22.96 16.34
CA PRO A 103 -15.79 23.67 15.99
C PRO A 103 -16.57 22.88 14.92
N PRO A 104 -17.91 22.98 14.90
CA PRO A 104 -18.70 22.38 13.83
C PRO A 104 -18.19 22.89 12.48
N GLY A 105 -17.96 21.95 11.56
CA GLY A 105 -17.56 22.28 10.19
C GLY A 105 -18.67 23.08 9.48
N ARG A 106 -18.32 23.73 8.37
CA ARG A 106 -19.31 24.39 7.52
C ARG A 106 -20.28 23.33 6.97
N PRO A 107 -21.60 23.60 6.94
CA PRO A 107 -22.57 22.72 6.29
C PRO A 107 -22.24 22.49 4.82
#